data_AF-A0A382D9V8-F1
#
_entry.id   AF-A0A382D9V8-F1
#
_cell.length_a   1.000
_cell.length_b   1.000
_cell.length_c   1.000
_cell.angle_alpha   90.00
_cell.angle_beta   90.00
_cell.angle_gamma   90.00
#
_symmetry.space_group_name_H-M   'P 1'
#
loop_
_entity.id
_entity.type
_entity.pdbx_description
1 polymer ?
#
loop_
_entity_poly.entity_id
_entity_poly.type
_entity_poly.pdbx_seq_one_letter_code
_entity_poly.pdbx_strand_id
1 'polypeptide(L)'
;VGHGKTKRVNDEPLMAYVALGANLGAAAGTLREAADSIAGWSSAKLFGSSLWRTAPVDCPPGSPPFLNAALGLQPTPGTTPESLLDALLALEARLGRTRSGLA
;
A
#
# COMPACT_ATOMS: atom_id res chain seq x y z
N VAL A 1 0.79 -13.01 -32.83
CA VAL A 1 1.69 -11.86 -32.67
C VAL A 1 2.32 -11.96 -31.29
N GLY A 2 3.59 -12.34 -31.22
CA GLY A 2 4.28 -12.56 -29.95
C GLY A 2 4.53 -11.22 -29.25
N HIS A 3 3.96 -11.04 -28.06
CA HIS A 3 4.34 -9.94 -27.18
C HIS A 3 5.81 -10.16 -26.83
N GLY A 4 6.67 -9.27 -27.31
CA GLY A 4 8.10 -9.29 -27.07
C GLY A 4 8.36 -9.50 -25.57
N LYS A 5 9.10 -10.56 -25.24
CA LYS A 5 9.49 -10.85 -23.87
C LYS A 5 10.36 -9.70 -23.38
N THR A 6 9.77 -8.74 -22.68
CA THR A 6 10.50 -7.67 -21.98
C THR A 6 11.43 -8.34 -20.99
N LYS A 7 12.73 -8.40 -21.30
CA LYS A 7 13.75 -8.89 -20.39
C LYS A 7 14.16 -7.73 -19.49
N ARG A 8 13.96 -7.84 -18.17
CA ARG A 8 14.50 -6.87 -17.22
C ARG A 8 16.02 -6.82 -17.38
N VAL A 9 16.56 -5.60 -17.44
CA VAL A 9 18.00 -5.37 -17.68
C VAL A 9 18.83 -5.63 -16.42
N ASN A 10 18.23 -5.57 -15.22
CA ASN A 10 18.90 -5.81 -13.93
C ASN A 10 18.08 -6.75 -13.02
N ASP A 11 18.80 -7.69 -12.39
CA ASP A 11 18.31 -8.60 -11.33
C ASP A 11 18.26 -7.94 -9.94
N GLU A 12 18.63 -6.66 -9.83
CA GLU A 12 18.46 -5.91 -8.60
C GLU A 12 16.99 -5.94 -8.16
N PRO A 13 16.71 -6.11 -6.86
CA PRO A 13 15.34 -6.22 -6.41
C PRO A 13 14.55 -4.97 -6.77
N LEU A 14 13.43 -5.14 -7.48
CA LEU A 14 12.54 -4.02 -7.80
C LEU A 14 11.93 -3.54 -6.47
N MET A 15 12.33 -2.35 -6.04
CA MET A 15 11.67 -1.69 -4.91
C MET A 15 10.24 -1.33 -5.29
N ALA A 16 9.29 -1.62 -4.40
CA ALA A 16 7.92 -1.11 -4.48
C ALA A 16 7.72 -0.05 -3.40
N TYR A 17 7.03 1.03 -3.74
CA TYR A 17 6.64 2.07 -2.80
C TYR A 17 5.12 2.14 -2.72
N VAL A 18 4.59 2.00 -1.50
CA VAL A 18 3.15 1.94 -1.22
C VAL A 18 2.78 3.14 -0.36
N ALA A 19 1.85 3.95 -0.86
CA ALA A 19 1.24 5.01 -0.05
C ALA A 19 0.19 4.40 0.88
N LEU A 20 0.16 4.87 2.13
CA LEU A 20 -0.83 4.52 3.13
C LEU A 20 -1.59 5.77 3.56
N GLY A 21 -2.91 5.66 3.73
CA GLY A 21 -3.76 6.76 4.16
C GLY A 21 -4.99 6.28 4.93
N ALA A 22 -5.29 6.94 6.05
CA ALA A 22 -6.49 6.67 6.84
C ALA A 22 -6.96 7.95 7.55
N ASN A 23 -8.27 8.20 7.56
CA ASN A 23 -8.87 9.34 8.26
C ASN A 23 -10.05 8.95 9.18
N LEU A 24 -10.50 7.70 9.17
CA LEU A 24 -11.60 7.21 9.99
C LEU A 24 -11.11 6.34 11.14
N GLY A 25 -11.89 6.32 12.24
CA GLY A 25 -11.65 5.44 13.38
C GLY A 25 -10.24 5.59 13.97
N ALA A 26 -9.63 4.46 14.32
CA ALA A 26 -8.28 4.41 14.90
C ALA A 26 -7.18 4.52 13.82
N ALA A 27 -7.20 5.59 13.01
CA ALA A 27 -6.38 5.75 11.82
C ALA A 27 -4.89 5.41 12.03
N ALA A 28 -4.26 5.92 13.10
CA ALA A 28 -2.85 5.62 13.40
C ALA A 28 -2.62 4.12 13.68
N GLY A 29 -3.55 3.46 14.38
CA GLY A 29 -3.52 2.03 14.64
C GLY A 29 -3.69 1.22 13.35
N THR A 30 -4.64 1.60 12.49
CA THR A 30 -4.84 0.97 11.18
C THR A 30 -3.59 1.07 10.31
N LEU A 31 -2.95 2.25 10.26
CA LEU A 31 -1.70 2.42 9.51
C LEU A 31 -0.54 1.61 10.09
N ARG A 32 -0.45 1.49 11.42
CA ARG A 32 0.56 0.66 12.10
C ARG A 32 0.37 -0.82 11.73
N GLU A 33 -0.85 -1.34 11.81
CA GLU A 33 -1.16 -2.73 11.47
C GLU A 33 -0.94 -3.03 9.98
N ALA A 34 -1.30 -2.08 9.11
CA ALA A 34 -0.99 -2.20 7.68
C ALA A 34 0.52 -2.28 7.44
N ALA A 35 1.31 -1.42 8.10
CA ALA A 35 2.76 -1.44 7.98
C ALA A 35 3.39 -2.74 8.50
N ASP A 36 2.91 -3.25 9.64
CA ASP A 36 3.38 -4.54 10.20
C ASP A 36 3.00 -5.72 9.29
N SER A 37 1.84 -5.67 8.63
CA SER A 37 1.41 -6.68 7.66
C SER A 37 2.27 -6.65 6.38
N ILE A 38 2.49 -5.47 5.81
CA ILE A 38 3.33 -5.26 4.62
C ILE A 38 4.78 -5.66 4.93
N ALA A 39 5.20 -5.53 6.20
CA ALA A 39 6.54 -5.92 6.59
C ALA A 39 6.84 -7.40 6.34
N GLY A 40 5.83 -8.27 6.47
CA GLY A 40 5.94 -9.69 6.19
C GLY A 40 6.05 -10.05 4.71
N TRP A 41 5.85 -9.10 3.80
CA TRP A 41 5.93 -9.33 2.34
C TRP A 41 7.27 -8.90 1.74
N SER A 42 8.13 -8.30 2.56
CA SER A 42 9.43 -7.78 2.12
C SER A 42 10.53 -8.81 2.38
N SER A 43 11.37 -9.09 1.39
CA SER A 43 12.57 -9.92 1.58
C SER A 43 13.73 -9.16 2.25
N ALA A 44 13.56 -7.84 2.44
CA ALA A 44 14.54 -6.97 3.09
C ALA A 44 13.86 -6.04 4.11
N LYS A 45 14.68 -5.31 4.88
CA LYS A 45 14.17 -4.30 5.82
C LYS A 45 13.36 -3.24 5.09
N LEU A 46 12.21 -2.87 5.65
CA LEU A 46 11.36 -1.82 5.10
C LEU A 46 11.90 -0.44 5.43
N PHE A 47 11.59 0.48 4.55
CA PHE A 47 11.76 1.91 4.77
C PHE A 47 10.38 2.53 4.92
N GLY A 48 10.23 3.45 5.86
CA GLY A 48 8.96 4.15 6.07
C GLY A 48 9.19 5.63 6.27
N SER A 49 8.27 6.45 5.78
CA SER A 49 8.22 7.86 6.13
C SER A 49 7.67 8.05 7.54
N SER A 50 7.81 9.27 8.07
CA SER A 50 6.98 9.75 9.18
C SER A 50 5.50 9.72 8.83
N LEU A 51 4.64 9.75 9.84
CA LEU A 51 3.21 10.02 9.69
C LEU A 51 2.99 11.52 9.47
N TRP A 52 2.21 11.86 8.45
CA TRP A 52 1.83 13.24 8.12
C TRP A 52 0.34 13.41 8.28
N ARG A 53 -0.06 14.48 8.98
CA ARG A 53 -1.47 14.90 9.00
C ARG A 53 -1.72 15.87 7.85
N THR A 54 -2.68 15.56 6.99
CA THR A 54 -2.98 16.39 5.81
C THR A 54 -4.48 16.71 5.72
N ALA A 55 -4.80 17.83 5.07
CA ALA A 55 -6.18 18.18 4.75
C ALA A 55 -6.77 17.14 3.76
N PRO A 56 -8.08 16.85 3.85
CA PRO A 56 -8.75 16.00 2.88
C PRO A 56 -8.79 16.68 1.50
N VAL A 57 -8.58 15.89 0.44
CA VAL A 57 -8.67 16.31 -0.97
C VAL A 57 -9.70 15.42 -1.65
N ASP A 58 -10.58 16.01 -2.45
CA ASP A 58 -11.64 15.31 -3.20
C ASP A 58 -12.54 14.40 -2.32
N CYS A 59 -12.77 14.78 -1.07
CA CYS A 59 -13.60 14.05 -0.11
C CYS A 59 -14.91 14.80 0.19
N PRO A 60 -15.95 14.11 0.68
CA PRO A 60 -17.20 14.76 1.11
C PRO A 60 -16.95 15.89 2.13
N PRO A 61 -17.77 16.97 2.11
CA PRO A 61 -17.68 18.04 3.09
C PRO A 61 -17.70 17.51 4.53
N GLY A 62 -16.84 18.07 5.38
CA GLY A 62 -16.72 17.64 6.79
C GLY A 62 -15.86 16.38 6.99
N SER A 63 -15.24 15.83 5.94
CA SER A 63 -14.29 14.73 6.10
C SER A 63 -13.15 15.10 7.05
N PRO A 64 -12.79 14.23 8.00
CA PRO A 64 -11.68 14.51 8.91
C PRO A 64 -10.33 14.51 8.18
N PRO A 65 -9.30 15.18 8.74
CA PRO A 65 -7.94 15.12 8.23
C PRO A 65 -7.41 13.68 8.14
N PHE A 66 -6.60 13.42 7.12
CA PHE A 66 -5.93 12.13 6.94
C PHE A 66 -4.64 12.06 7.74
N LEU A 67 -4.32 10.87 8.21
CA LEU A 67 -2.93 10.46 8.45
C LEU A 67 -2.43 9.75 7.20
N ASN A 68 -1.25 10.13 6.71
CA ASN A 68 -0.60 9.59 5.53
C ASN A 68 0.84 9.18 5.82
N ALA A 69 1.31 8.15 5.12
CA ALA A 69 2.71 7.72 5.10
C ALA A 69 3.03 7.00 3.77
N ALA A 70 4.30 6.72 3.54
CA ALA A 70 4.76 5.83 2.47
C ALA A 70 5.69 4.75 3.02
N LEU A 71 5.60 3.55 2.46
CA LEU A 71 6.49 2.43 2.75
C LEU A 71 7.24 2.01 1.49
N GLY A 72 8.55 1.84 1.59
CA GLY A 72 9.38 1.16 0.61
C GLY A 72 9.63 -0.28 1.05
N LEU A 73 9.33 -1.24 0.17
CA LEU A 73 9.58 -2.66 0.39
C LEU A 73 10.32 -3.28 -0.80
N GLN A 74 10.97 -4.40 -0.52
CA GLN A 74 11.53 -5.28 -1.52
C GLN A 74 10.63 -6.52 -1.63
N PRO A 75 9.75 -6.63 -2.63
CA PRO A 75 8.85 -7.78 -2.75
C PRO A 75 9.62 -9.09 -2.87
N THR A 76 9.02 -10.17 -2.36
CA THR A 76 9.57 -11.52 -2.51
C THR A 76 9.75 -11.92 -3.98
N PRO A 77 10.74 -12.77 -4.32
CA PRO A 77 10.91 -13.28 -5.69
C PRO A 77 9.62 -13.90 -6.23
N GLY A 78 9.24 -13.53 -7.46
CA GLY A 78 8.01 -14.00 -8.11
C GLY A 78 6.78 -13.13 -7.86
N THR A 79 6.83 -12.14 -6.96
CA THR A 79 5.77 -11.15 -6.81
C THR A 79 5.70 -10.25 -8.06
N THR A 80 4.55 -10.21 -8.71
CA THR A 80 4.23 -9.25 -9.79
C THR A 80 3.51 -8.02 -9.21
N PRO A 81 3.47 -6.88 -9.94
CA PRO A 81 2.70 -5.71 -9.52
C PRO A 81 1.22 -6.02 -9.22
N GLU A 82 0.58 -6.86 -10.04
CA GLU A 82 -0.81 -7.26 -9.88
C GLU A 82 -1.00 -8.10 -8.61
N SER A 83 -0.11 -9.07 -8.36
CA SER A 83 -0.18 -9.88 -7.13
C SER A 83 0.04 -9.06 -5.86
N LEU A 84 0.89 -8.02 -5.93
CA LEU A 84 1.08 -7.08 -4.83
C LEU A 84 -0.17 -6.23 -4.61
N LEU A 85 -0.81 -5.76 -5.69
CA LEU A 85 -2.07 -5.05 -5.62
C LEU A 85 -3.14 -5.92 -4.96
N ASP A 86 -3.32 -7.17 -5.40
CA ASP A 86 -4.29 -8.09 -4.81
C ASP A 86 -4.07 -8.29 -3.30
N ALA A 87 -2.81 -8.45 -2.87
CA ALA A 87 -2.46 -8.55 -1.45
C ALA A 87 -2.81 -7.27 -0.67
N LEU A 88 -2.56 -6.08 -1.25
CA LEU A 88 -2.93 -4.80 -0.64
C LEU A 88 -4.45 -4.63 -0.54
N LEU A 89 -5.21 -4.96 -1.58
CA LEU A 89 -6.67 -4.89 -1.56
C LEU A 89 -7.26 -5.87 -0.52
N ALA A 90 -6.69 -7.07 -0.40
CA ALA A 90 -7.09 -8.04 0.62
C ALA A 90 -6.77 -7.55 2.05
N LEU A 91 -5.62 -6.89 2.23
CA LEU A 91 -5.26 -6.25 3.49
C LEU A 91 -6.26 -5.14 3.87
N GLU A 92 -6.61 -4.27 2.93
CA GLU A 92 -7.62 -3.23 3.17
C GLU A 92 -8.96 -3.83 3.62
N ALA A 93 -9.42 -4.90 2.97
CA ALA A 93 -10.66 -5.59 3.34
C ALA A 93 -10.56 -6.19 4.76
N ARG A 94 -9.43 -6.83 5.10
CA ARG A 94 -9.19 -7.38 6.45
C ARG A 94 -9.16 -6.29 7.52
N LEU A 95 -8.65 -5.11 7.19
CA LEU A 95 -8.64 -3.93 8.06
C LEU A 95 -9.98 -3.18 8.10
N GLY A 96 -11.03 -3.72 7.47
CA GLY A 96 -12.38 -3.21 7.55
C GLY A 96 -12.74 -2.13 6.53
N ARG A 97 -11.93 -1.94 5.47
CA ARG A 97 -12.30 -1.03 4.38
C ARG A 97 -13.49 -1.59 3.61
N THR A 98 -14.63 -0.92 3.70
CA THR A 98 -15.81 -1.21 2.86
C THR A 98 -15.77 -0.35 1.60
N ARG A 99 -15.89 -0.97 0.43
CA ARG A 99 -16.10 -0.27 -0.84
C ARG A 99 -17.58 -0.31 -1.17
N SER A 100 -18.32 0.73 -0.79
CA SER A 100 -19.76 0.85 -1.06
C SER A 100 -20.06 1.44 -2.45
N GLY A 101 -19.13 1.31 -3.41
CA GLY A 101 -19.29 1.80 -4.78
C GLY A 101 -18.97 0.68 -5.77
N LEU A 102 -19.97 0.35 -6.60
CA LEU A 102 -20.05 -0.68 -7.65
C LEU A 102 -20.48 -2.09 -7.19
N ALA A 103 -21.80 -2.27 -7.10
CA ALA A 103 -22.47 -3.37 -7.81
C ALA A 103 -22.96 -2.82 -9.16
#